data_AF-A0AAU8D6C0-F1
#
_entry.id   AF-A0AAU8D6C0-F1
#
_cell.length_a   1.000
_cell.length_b   1.000
_cell.length_c   1.000
_cell.angle_alpha   90.00
_cell.angle_beta   90.00
_cell.angle_gamma   90.00
#
_symmetry.space_group_name_H-M   'P 1'
#
loop_
_entity.id
_entity.type
_entity.pdbx_description
1 polymer ?
#
loop_
_entity_poly.entity_id
_entity_poly.type
_entity_poly.pdbx_seq_one_letter_code
_entity_poly.pdbx_strand_id
1 'polypeptide(L)'
;MNLRVVGFVLCLLPCFAGHALAADTPRAVAEKFCATRLKGDEAAVRSLLTPSLIKSIEEAEARNDIIAKASPDEKPPFGDGIPYQSFPDAAPVCEVGDEKQVPGRTEIEVRYMFPDTEGAAWTDKLVLIASDDRLLIDNVVFETSVNDTDEISLRSVLFNAFDQ
;
A
#
# COMPACT_ATOMS: atom_id res chain seq x y z
N MET A 1 12.43 -77.44 11.11
CA MET A 1 12.25 -76.39 12.13
C MET A 1 13.32 -75.34 11.90
N ASN A 2 12.92 -74.08 11.71
CA ASN A 2 13.66 -72.81 11.92
C ASN A 2 13.48 -71.82 10.75
N LEU A 3 12.39 -71.05 10.91
CA LEU A 3 12.01 -69.87 10.16
C LEU A 3 12.90 -68.70 10.62
N ARG A 4 13.61 -68.02 9.69
CA ARG A 4 14.30 -66.75 9.99
C ARG A 4 13.45 -65.60 9.49
N VAL A 5 12.95 -64.81 10.42
CA VAL A 5 12.18 -63.58 10.22
C VAL A 5 13.11 -62.51 9.65
N VAL A 6 12.77 -61.94 8.49
CA VAL A 6 13.43 -60.77 7.90
C VAL A 6 12.66 -59.54 8.39
N GLY A 7 13.29 -58.74 9.25
CA GLY A 7 12.73 -57.50 9.79
C GLY A 7 12.73 -56.39 8.74
N PHE A 8 11.54 -55.88 8.42
CA PHE A 8 11.33 -54.74 7.55
C PHE A 8 11.57 -53.46 8.36
N VAL A 9 12.66 -52.75 8.10
CA VAL A 9 12.91 -51.42 8.69
C VAL A 9 12.15 -50.39 7.84
N LEU A 10 11.04 -49.91 8.37
CA LEU A 10 10.23 -48.85 7.78
C LEU A 10 10.94 -47.50 8.04
N CYS A 11 11.58 -46.95 7.01
CA CYS A 11 12.22 -45.64 7.07
C CYS A 11 11.13 -44.55 7.05
N LEU A 12 10.75 -44.04 8.23
CA LEU A 12 9.91 -42.87 8.38
C LEU A 12 10.66 -41.63 7.87
N LEU A 13 10.41 -41.25 6.61
CA LEU A 13 10.79 -39.94 6.08
C LEU A 13 9.90 -38.87 6.75
N PRO A 14 10.46 -37.92 7.51
CA PRO A 14 9.71 -36.75 7.90
C PRO A 14 9.42 -35.93 6.64
N CYS A 15 8.16 -35.92 6.20
CA CYS A 15 7.64 -34.90 5.32
C CYS A 15 7.82 -33.56 6.03
N PHE A 16 8.90 -32.84 5.71
CA PHE A 16 8.94 -31.41 5.94
C PHE A 16 7.87 -30.79 5.04
N ALA A 17 6.66 -30.67 5.56
CA ALA A 17 5.65 -29.77 5.02
C ALA A 17 6.21 -28.35 5.19
N GLY A 18 7.02 -27.92 4.21
CA GLY A 18 7.35 -26.52 4.04
C GLY A 18 6.02 -25.78 3.90
N HIS A 19 5.65 -25.04 4.94
CA HIS A 19 4.58 -24.07 4.82
C HIS A 19 5.12 -22.99 3.88
N ALA A 20 4.85 -23.14 2.59
CA ALA A 20 4.94 -22.02 1.67
C ALA A 20 3.95 -20.99 2.21
N LEU A 21 4.46 -19.99 2.93
CA LEU A 21 3.68 -18.81 3.28
C LEU A 21 3.15 -18.27 1.95
N ALA A 22 1.85 -18.36 1.73
CA ALA A 22 1.25 -17.79 0.54
C ALA A 22 1.57 -16.30 0.56
N ALA A 23 2.37 -15.84 -0.41
CA ALA A 23 2.61 -14.42 -0.60
C ALA A 23 1.26 -13.72 -0.78
N ASP A 24 1.06 -12.59 -0.11
CA ASP A 24 -0.16 -11.81 -0.26
C ASP A 24 -0.38 -11.47 -1.75
N THR A 25 -1.61 -11.67 -2.24
CA THR A 25 -1.97 -11.26 -3.60
C THR A 25 -2.10 -9.73 -3.68
N PRO A 26 -1.96 -9.11 -4.87
CA PRO A 26 -2.18 -7.68 -5.04
C PRO A 26 -3.54 -7.22 -4.50
N ARG A 27 -4.59 -7.99 -4.79
CA ARG A 27 -5.94 -7.77 -4.24
C ARG A 27 -5.98 -7.81 -2.72
N ALA A 28 -5.34 -8.79 -2.08
CA ALA A 28 -5.32 -8.89 -0.62
C ALA A 28 -4.60 -7.68 0.03
N VAL A 29 -3.54 -7.16 -0.59
CA VAL A 29 -2.86 -5.93 -0.13
C VAL A 29 -3.78 -4.71 -0.29
N ALA A 30 -4.46 -4.57 -1.42
CA ALA A 30 -5.40 -3.48 -1.67
C ALA A 30 -6.63 -3.52 -0.74
N GLU A 31 -7.16 -4.71 -0.43
CA GLU A 31 -8.25 -4.90 0.54
C GLU A 31 -7.82 -4.49 1.95
N LYS A 32 -6.60 -4.87 2.37
CA LYS A 32 -6.00 -4.41 3.63
C LYS A 32 -5.87 -2.89 3.64
N PHE A 33 -5.37 -2.30 2.55
CA PHE A 33 -5.27 -0.85 2.42
C PHE A 33 -6.64 -0.17 2.61
N CYS A 34 -7.67 -0.57 1.85
CA CYS A 34 -9.03 -0.04 2.01
C CYS A 34 -9.54 -0.19 3.46
N ALA A 35 -9.40 -1.38 4.06
CA ALA A 35 -9.84 -1.63 5.43
C ALA A 35 -9.13 -0.74 6.46
N THR A 36 -7.84 -0.44 6.26
CA THR A 36 -7.09 0.48 7.14
C THR A 36 -7.49 1.94 6.93
N ARG A 37 -7.69 2.36 5.68
CA ARG A 37 -8.16 3.72 5.34
C ARG A 37 -9.53 4.03 5.94
N LEU A 38 -10.49 3.11 5.81
CA LEU A 38 -11.83 3.27 6.38
C LEU A 38 -11.83 3.37 7.92
N LYS A 39 -10.80 2.84 8.58
CA LYS A 39 -10.61 2.95 10.04
C LYS A 39 -9.84 4.19 10.46
N GLY A 40 -9.27 4.95 9.52
CA GLY A 40 -8.34 6.03 9.82
C GLY A 40 -7.03 5.56 10.47
N ASP A 41 -6.64 4.30 10.29
CA ASP A 41 -5.46 3.71 10.93
C ASP A 41 -4.22 3.93 10.05
N GLU A 42 -3.59 5.08 10.23
CA GLU A 42 -2.39 5.43 9.46
C GLU A 42 -1.20 4.51 9.77
N ALA A 43 -1.04 4.07 11.02
CA ALA A 43 0.05 3.16 11.37
C ALA A 43 -0.09 1.82 10.62
N ALA A 44 -1.31 1.32 10.49
CA ALA A 44 -1.58 0.14 9.68
C ALA A 44 -1.37 0.38 8.18
N VAL A 45 -1.73 1.56 7.65
CA VAL A 45 -1.39 1.94 6.25
C VAL A 45 0.13 1.87 6.05
N ARG A 46 0.92 2.48 6.95
CA ARG A 46 2.39 2.49 6.88
C ARG A 46 2.99 1.08 6.87
N SER A 47 2.36 0.11 7.54
CA SER A 47 2.82 -1.29 7.53
C SER A 47 2.72 -1.99 6.17
N LEU A 48 1.92 -1.44 5.25
CA LEU A 48 1.72 -1.94 3.90
C LEU A 48 2.69 -1.33 2.87
N LEU A 49 3.47 -0.33 3.28
CA LEU A 49 4.32 0.44 2.37
C LEU A 49 5.72 -0.17 2.25
N THR A 50 6.39 0.09 1.12
CA THR A 50 7.80 -0.27 0.97
C THR A 50 8.68 0.55 1.93
N PRO A 51 9.82 0.00 2.39
CA PRO A 51 10.78 0.77 3.18
C PRO A 51 11.26 2.05 2.48
N SER A 52 11.36 2.02 1.15
CA SER A 52 11.71 3.18 0.32
C SER A 52 10.65 4.29 0.40
N LEU A 53 9.36 3.94 0.30
CA LEU A 53 8.29 4.92 0.42
C LEU A 53 8.20 5.48 1.84
N ILE A 54 8.34 4.63 2.86
CA ILE A 54 8.39 5.06 4.27
C ILE A 54 9.50 6.09 4.49
N LYS A 55 10.71 5.83 3.96
CA LYS A 55 11.82 6.78 4.07
C LYS A 55 11.48 8.13 3.43
N SER A 56 10.85 8.15 2.26
CA SER A 56 10.41 9.40 1.61
C SER A 56 9.38 10.16 2.45
N ILE A 57 8.47 9.44 3.12
CA ILE A 57 7.50 10.03 4.05
C ILE A 57 8.21 10.63 5.25
N GLU A 58 9.11 9.89 5.90
CA GLU A 58 9.87 10.37 7.07
C GLU A 58 10.73 11.60 6.74
N GLU A 59 11.36 11.62 5.56
CA GLU A 59 12.11 12.78 5.08
C GLU A 59 11.21 14.01 4.87
N ALA A 60 10.01 13.81 4.31
CA ALA A 60 9.03 14.87 4.14
C ALA A 60 8.50 15.38 5.49
N GLU A 61 8.17 14.50 6.42
CA GLU A 61 7.73 14.87 7.78
C GLU A 61 8.81 15.65 8.53
N ALA A 62 10.07 15.24 8.42
CA ALA A 62 11.19 15.96 9.04
C ALA A 62 11.36 17.37 8.47
N ARG A 63 11.21 17.55 7.15
CA ARG A 63 11.23 18.89 6.51
C ARG A 63 10.02 19.73 6.94
N ASN A 64 8.85 19.11 7.00
CA ASN A 64 7.61 19.73 7.45
C ASN A 64 7.74 20.26 8.89
N ASP A 65 8.32 19.48 9.79
CA ASP A 65 8.58 19.86 11.19
C ASP A 65 9.52 21.06 11.33
N ILE A 66 10.53 21.18 10.45
CA ILE A 66 11.44 22.32 10.43
C ILE A 66 10.67 23.60 10.05
N ILE A 67 9.82 23.53 9.01
CA ILE A 67 9.00 24.65 8.55
C ILE A 67 8.00 25.07 9.63
N ALA A 68 7.29 24.10 10.22
CA ALA A 68 6.32 24.36 11.29
C ALA A 68 6.96 25.08 12.50
N LYS A 69 8.21 24.76 12.83
CA LYS A 69 8.95 25.44 13.91
C LYS A 69 9.44 26.83 13.52
N ALA A 70 9.77 27.05 12.24
CA ALA A 70 10.25 28.34 11.75
C ALA A 70 9.10 29.36 11.59
N SER A 71 7.91 28.89 11.22
CA SER A 71 6.71 29.70 10.98
C SER A 71 5.48 29.09 11.66
N PRO A 72 5.36 29.18 13.00
CA PRO A 72 4.30 28.48 13.75
C PRO A 72 2.88 28.99 13.49
N ASP A 73 2.74 30.22 12.98
CA ASP A 73 1.45 30.81 12.60
C ASP A 73 1.02 30.42 11.16
N GLU A 74 1.90 29.75 10.41
CA GLU A 74 1.63 29.28 9.05
C GLU A 74 1.46 27.76 9.03
N LYS A 75 0.51 27.29 8.21
CA LYS A 75 0.31 25.86 8.02
C LYS A 75 1.46 25.30 7.17
N PRO A 76 2.21 24.29 7.64
CA PRO A 76 3.28 23.70 6.85
C PRO A 76 2.68 22.78 5.76
N PRO A 77 3.47 22.37 4.74
CA PRO A 77 2.94 21.65 3.58
C PRO A 77 2.11 20.40 3.88
N PHE A 78 2.51 19.63 4.90
CA PHE A 78 1.79 18.44 5.40
C PHE A 78 1.09 18.70 6.73
N GLY A 79 0.56 19.92 6.94
CA GLY A 79 -0.20 20.27 8.15
C GLY A 79 -1.48 19.45 8.36
N ASP A 80 -2.03 18.85 7.30
CA ASP A 80 -3.18 17.91 7.36
C ASP A 80 -2.75 16.44 7.38
N GLY A 81 -1.43 16.16 7.37
CA GLY A 81 -0.87 14.83 7.24
C GLY A 81 -0.52 14.43 5.81
N ILE A 82 -0.15 13.17 5.64
CA ILE A 82 0.31 12.60 4.36
C ILE A 82 -0.90 12.17 3.52
N PRO A 83 -1.03 12.63 2.26
CA PRO A 83 -2.18 12.33 1.43
C PRO A 83 -2.05 10.94 0.79
N TYR A 84 -2.60 9.90 1.42
CA TYR A 84 -2.63 8.54 0.86
C TYR A 84 -3.73 8.33 -0.20
N GLN A 85 -4.42 9.39 -0.61
CA GLN A 85 -5.51 9.38 -1.58
C GLN A 85 -5.63 10.76 -2.26
N SER A 86 -6.23 10.81 -3.45
CA SER A 86 -6.38 12.03 -4.26
C SER A 86 -7.20 13.14 -3.59
N PHE A 87 -8.35 12.78 -3.00
CA PHE A 87 -9.25 13.74 -2.34
C PHE A 87 -9.27 13.50 -0.82
N PRO A 88 -9.25 14.54 0.03
CA PRO A 88 -9.20 14.38 1.48
C PRO A 88 -10.50 13.85 2.09
N ASP A 89 -11.59 13.84 1.33
CA ASP A 89 -12.91 13.40 1.78
C ASP A 89 -12.91 11.95 2.27
N ALA A 90 -13.62 11.70 3.38
CA ALA A 90 -13.74 10.38 3.96
C ALA A 90 -14.89 9.61 3.27
N ALA A 91 -14.57 8.90 2.20
CA ALA A 91 -15.55 8.03 1.54
C ALA A 91 -15.95 6.86 2.47
N PRO A 92 -17.26 6.57 2.65
CA PRO A 92 -17.72 5.48 3.50
C PRO A 92 -17.44 4.09 2.90
N VAL A 93 -17.10 4.01 1.62
CA VAL A 93 -16.80 2.76 0.92
C VAL A 93 -15.48 2.89 0.17
N CYS A 94 -14.66 1.84 0.27
CA CYS A 94 -13.43 1.65 -0.49
C CYS A 94 -13.43 0.21 -1.04
N GLU A 95 -13.41 0.06 -2.37
CA GLU A 95 -13.45 -1.22 -3.05
C GLU A 95 -12.25 -1.39 -3.98
N VAL A 96 -11.80 -2.63 -4.17
CA VAL A 96 -10.66 -2.93 -5.03
C VAL A 96 -11.12 -3.21 -6.46
N GLY A 97 -10.63 -2.42 -7.40
CA GLY A 97 -10.99 -2.46 -8.81
C GLY A 97 -10.07 -3.36 -9.65
N ASP A 98 -9.74 -2.91 -10.85
CA ASP A 98 -8.98 -3.68 -11.83
C ASP A 98 -7.50 -3.81 -11.44
N GLU A 99 -6.92 -4.96 -11.81
CA GLU A 99 -5.50 -5.26 -11.62
C GLU A 99 -4.80 -5.31 -12.98
N LYS A 100 -3.62 -4.69 -13.06
CA LYS A 100 -2.78 -4.65 -14.25
C LYS A 100 -1.34 -5.01 -13.91
N GLN A 101 -0.84 -6.08 -14.51
CA GLN A 101 0.58 -6.40 -14.45
C GLN A 101 1.34 -5.53 -15.46
N VAL A 102 2.41 -4.89 -14.99
CA VAL A 102 3.39 -4.20 -15.85
C VAL A 102 4.80 -4.69 -15.50
N PRO A 103 5.83 -4.43 -16.34
CA PRO A 103 7.18 -4.87 -16.04
C PRO A 103 7.67 -4.31 -14.68
N GLY A 104 7.98 -5.22 -13.74
CA GLY A 104 8.57 -4.88 -12.44
C GLY A 104 7.59 -4.44 -11.35
N ARG A 105 6.30 -4.28 -11.63
CA ARG A 105 5.29 -3.86 -10.64
C ARG A 105 3.87 -4.33 -11.02
N THR A 106 2.98 -4.37 -10.05
CA THR A 106 1.54 -4.57 -10.26
C THR A 106 0.81 -3.29 -9.91
N GLU A 107 -0.11 -2.87 -10.77
CA GLU A 107 -0.98 -1.74 -10.53
C GLU A 107 -2.37 -2.26 -10.17
N ILE A 108 -2.99 -1.78 -9.10
CA ILE A 108 -4.34 -2.17 -8.72
C ILE A 108 -5.15 -0.96 -8.27
N GLU A 109 -6.37 -0.86 -8.78
CA GLU A 109 -7.28 0.25 -8.47
C GLU A 109 -7.90 0.13 -7.09
N VAL A 110 -8.10 1.27 -6.43
CA VAL A 110 -8.91 1.42 -5.23
C VAL A 110 -9.93 2.53 -5.47
N ARG A 111 -11.21 2.17 -5.40
CA ARG A 111 -12.34 3.04 -5.69
C ARG A 111 -13.01 3.49 -4.40
N TYR A 112 -13.12 4.79 -4.25
CA TYR A 112 -13.78 5.45 -3.14
C TYR A 112 -15.19 5.86 -3.56
N MET A 113 -16.21 5.58 -2.74
CA MET A 113 -17.60 5.80 -3.15
C MET A 113 -18.46 6.37 -2.03
N PHE A 114 -19.41 7.22 -2.43
CA PHE A 114 -20.47 7.78 -1.59
C PHE A 114 -21.81 7.26 -2.11
N PRO A 115 -22.42 6.24 -1.46
CA PRO A 115 -23.68 5.65 -1.95
C PRO A 115 -24.80 6.67 -2.15
N ASP A 116 -24.81 7.74 -1.35
CA ASP A 116 -25.81 8.80 -1.44
C ASP A 116 -25.45 9.90 -2.47
N THR A 117 -24.27 9.82 -3.10
CA THR A 117 -23.78 10.80 -4.08
C THR A 117 -22.81 10.13 -5.06
N GLU A 118 -23.34 9.27 -5.95
CA GLU A 118 -22.53 8.44 -6.86
C GLU A 118 -21.52 9.25 -7.71
N GLY A 119 -21.85 10.50 -8.06
CA GLY A 119 -20.98 11.40 -8.82
C GLY A 119 -19.77 11.96 -8.05
N ALA A 120 -19.64 11.66 -6.76
CA ALA A 120 -18.49 12.04 -5.93
C ALA A 120 -17.48 10.91 -5.73
N ALA A 121 -17.66 9.77 -6.42
CA ALA A 121 -16.70 8.67 -6.38
C ALA A 121 -15.43 9.02 -7.16
N TRP A 122 -14.30 8.46 -6.72
CA TRP A 122 -13.01 8.58 -7.40
C TRP A 122 -12.23 7.27 -7.31
N THR A 123 -11.18 7.12 -8.13
CA THR A 123 -10.35 5.91 -8.22
C THR A 123 -8.88 6.26 -8.23
N ASP A 124 -8.18 5.88 -7.16
CA ASP A 124 -6.72 5.92 -7.13
C ASP A 124 -6.15 4.56 -7.54
N LYS A 125 -4.85 4.51 -7.76
CA LYS A 125 -4.13 3.29 -8.11
C LYS A 125 -2.97 3.06 -7.15
N LEU A 126 -2.95 1.88 -6.54
CA LEU A 126 -1.81 1.40 -5.78
C LEU A 126 -0.79 0.79 -6.75
N VAL A 127 0.47 1.18 -6.59
CA VAL A 127 1.61 0.58 -7.29
C VAL A 127 2.31 -0.35 -6.32
N LEU A 128 2.26 -1.65 -6.60
CA LEU A 128 2.81 -2.69 -5.75
C LEU A 128 4.08 -3.28 -6.36
N ILE A 129 5.08 -3.50 -5.52
CA ILE A 129 6.33 -4.18 -5.90
C ILE A 129 6.61 -5.32 -4.93
N ALA A 130 7.34 -6.34 -5.41
CA ALA A 130 7.92 -7.33 -4.54
C ALA A 130 9.07 -6.69 -3.73
N SER A 131 9.03 -6.86 -2.42
CA SER A 131 10.07 -6.47 -1.47
C SER A 131 10.32 -7.64 -0.54
N ASP A 132 11.46 -8.31 -0.72
CA ASP A 132 11.76 -9.60 -0.11
C ASP A 132 10.64 -10.62 -0.40
N ASP A 133 10.09 -11.26 0.63
CA ASP A 133 9.02 -12.26 0.51
C ASP A 133 7.60 -11.64 0.56
N ARG A 134 7.48 -10.31 0.41
CA ARG A 134 6.21 -9.59 0.54
C ARG A 134 5.91 -8.72 -0.67
N LEU A 135 4.62 -8.55 -0.95
CA LEU A 135 4.13 -7.54 -1.87
C LEU A 135 3.76 -6.30 -1.07
N LEU A 136 4.34 -5.14 -1.41
CA LEU A 136 4.15 -3.89 -0.67
C LEU A 136 3.79 -2.75 -1.63
N ILE A 137 3.11 -1.73 -1.11
CA ILE A 137 2.74 -0.52 -1.84
C ILE A 137 3.96 0.39 -1.91
N ASP A 138 4.43 0.64 -3.13
CA ASP A 138 5.56 1.54 -3.40
C ASP A 138 5.11 2.95 -3.77
N ASN A 139 3.88 3.11 -4.28
CA ASN A 139 3.33 4.42 -4.61
C ASN A 139 1.79 4.38 -4.62
N VAL A 140 1.18 5.55 -4.48
CA VAL A 140 -0.25 5.76 -4.77
C VAL A 140 -0.31 6.79 -5.89
N VAL A 141 -0.87 6.40 -7.04
CA VAL A 141 -1.15 7.31 -8.15
C VAL A 141 -2.56 7.82 -7.96
N PHE A 142 -2.70 9.14 -7.95
CA PHE A 142 -3.95 9.82 -7.66
C PHE A 142 -4.80 9.96 -8.92
N GLU A 143 -6.12 9.89 -8.75
CA GLU A 143 -7.01 10.40 -9.79
C GLU A 143 -6.70 11.87 -10.04
N THR A 144 -6.50 12.23 -11.30
CA THR A 144 -6.36 13.60 -11.78
C THR A 144 -7.53 13.95 -12.67
N SER A 145 -7.73 15.23 -12.96
CA SER A 145 -8.78 15.63 -13.89
C SER A 145 -8.52 15.02 -15.27
N VAL A 146 -9.58 14.73 -16.03
CA VAL A 146 -9.48 14.15 -17.39
C VAL A 146 -8.65 14.97 -18.38
N ASN A 147 -8.32 16.22 -18.05
CA ASN A 147 -7.50 17.11 -18.87
C ASN A 147 -6.03 17.19 -18.42
N ASP A 148 -5.70 16.64 -17.24
CA ASP A 148 -4.33 16.60 -16.74
C ASP A 148 -3.63 15.38 -17.31
N THR A 149 -2.55 15.60 -18.06
CA THR A 149 -1.73 14.52 -18.61
C THR A 149 -0.60 14.09 -17.68
N ASP A 150 -0.37 14.85 -16.61
CA ASP A 150 0.71 14.60 -15.67
C ASP A 150 0.24 13.66 -14.56
N GLU A 151 0.99 12.58 -14.35
CA GLU A 151 0.73 11.64 -13.25
C GLU A 151 1.09 12.31 -11.91
N ILE A 152 0.09 12.57 -11.08
CA ILE A 152 0.30 12.99 -9.69
C ILE A 152 0.27 11.74 -8.82
N SER A 153 1.24 11.61 -7.92
CA SER A 153 1.34 10.48 -7.02
C SER A 153 1.85 10.90 -5.66
N LEU A 154 1.67 10.03 -4.66
CA LEU A 154 2.19 10.24 -3.32
C LEU A 154 3.69 10.55 -3.35
N ARG A 155 4.49 9.79 -4.12
CA ARG A 155 5.93 10.07 -4.25
C ARG A 155 6.22 11.46 -4.83
N SER A 156 5.48 11.90 -5.85
CA SER A 156 5.71 13.24 -6.43
C SER A 156 5.26 14.36 -5.49
N VAL A 157 4.17 14.16 -4.75
CA VAL A 157 3.72 15.11 -3.72
C VAL A 157 4.75 15.22 -2.58
N LEU A 158 5.25 14.11 -2.06
CA LEU A 158 6.29 14.11 -1.01
C LEU A 158 7.56 14.87 -1.45
N PHE A 159 7.93 14.74 -2.72
CA PHE A 159 9.11 15.40 -3.28
C PHE A 159 8.88 16.91 -3.50
N ASN A 160 7.77 17.28 -4.14
CA ASN A 160 7.52 18.65 -4.62
C ASN A 160 6.90 19.59 -3.57
N ALA A 161 6.43 19.08 -2.42
CA ALA A 161 5.68 19.86 -1.43
C ALA A 161 6.43 21.08 -0.84
N PHE A 162 7.74 21.16 -1.04
CA PHE A 162 8.61 22.14 -0.39
C PHE A 162 9.31 23.10 -1.36
N ASP A 163 9.09 22.92 -2.67
CA ASP A 163 9.78 23.69 -3.71
C ASP A 163 8.90 24.86 -4.22
N GLN A 164 8.00 25.35 -3.36
CA GLN A 164 7.04 26.42 -3.65
C GLN A 164 7.49 27.80 -3.13
#